data_AF-A0A1G4Q7X5-F1
#
_entry.id   AF-A0A1G4Q7X5-F1
#
_cell.length_a   1.000
_cell.length_b   1.000
_cell.length_c   1.000
_cell.angle_alpha   90.00
_cell.angle_beta   90.00
_cell.angle_gamma   90.00
#
_symmetry.space_group_name_H-M   'P 1'
#
loop_
_entity.id
_entity.type
_entity.pdbx_description
1 polymer ?
#
loop_
_entity_poly.entity_id
_entity_poly.type
_entity_poly.pdbx_seq_one_letter_code
_entity_poly.pdbx_strand_id
1 'polypeptide(L)'
;MKLNKKIEIVKRVELNENEIKKTRESRYLKLKEKLQILIKEESYNKIETARILKEINDNKYYVIDKYKSFGHFIKDYNIAKTTVYRYIKLAIGIDSGKINYELILQKGIYYAIQILENNSIIANPKSMLNKSFRIKIEDEKSFDFYKSNTNFVSFLLKELYYDNQKLLKNIKNKYDNLRNKK
;
A
#
# COMPACT_ATOMS: atom_id res chain seq x y z
N MET A 1 4.79 -27.91 -6.46
CA MET A 1 4.80 -27.16 -5.19
C MET A 1 6.25 -26.80 -4.88
N LYS A 2 6.68 -25.57 -5.17
CA LYS A 2 8.09 -25.17 -5.00
C LYS A 2 8.31 -24.69 -3.57
N LEU A 3 9.16 -25.42 -2.84
CA LEU A 3 9.55 -25.14 -1.47
C LEU A 3 10.26 -23.78 -1.41
N ASN A 4 9.68 -22.80 -0.72
CA ASN A 4 10.35 -21.54 -0.43
C ASN A 4 11.60 -21.82 0.39
N LYS A 5 12.76 -21.44 -0.14
CA LYS A 5 14.06 -21.51 0.55
C LYS A 5 13.95 -20.75 1.87
N LYS A 6 14.05 -21.51 2.96
CA LYS A 6 14.13 -21.04 4.35
C LYS A 6 15.31 -20.07 4.43
N ILE A 7 15.03 -18.81 4.73
CA ILE A 7 16.04 -17.78 4.99
C ILE A 7 16.73 -18.20 6.29
N GLU A 8 18.00 -18.56 6.18
CA GLU A 8 18.87 -18.83 7.31
C GLU A 8 19.00 -17.53 8.12
N ILE A 9 18.57 -17.60 9.38
CA ILE A 9 18.69 -16.52 10.35
C ILE A 9 20.17 -16.15 10.41
N VAL A 10 20.51 -14.93 10.00
CA VAL A 10 21.88 -14.40 10.05
C VAL A 10 22.34 -14.47 11.51
N LYS A 11 23.16 -15.48 11.81
CA LYS A 11 23.87 -15.57 13.09
C LYS A 11 24.71 -14.31 13.23
N ARG A 12 24.55 -13.59 14.35
CA ARG A 12 25.46 -12.52 14.78
C ARG A 12 26.89 -13.01 14.62
N VAL A 13 27.65 -12.38 13.74
CA VAL A 13 29.07 -12.72 13.56
C VAL A 13 29.85 -12.07 14.69
N GLU A 14 30.19 -12.85 15.72
CA GLU A 14 31.25 -12.51 16.66
C GLU A 14 32.59 -12.70 15.95
N LEU A 15 33.22 -11.60 15.54
CA LEU A 15 34.51 -11.63 14.86
C LEU A 15 35.61 -11.90 15.90
N ASN A 16 36.19 -13.11 15.83
CA ASN A 16 37.38 -13.49 16.61
C ASN A 16 38.52 -12.50 16.39
N GLU A 17 38.91 -11.83 17.48
CA GLU A 17 40.09 -10.96 17.55
C GLU A 17 41.34 -11.83 17.64
N ASN A 18 41.93 -12.23 16.51
CA ASN A 18 43.33 -12.67 16.51
C ASN A 18 44.17 -11.83 15.54
N GLU A 19 45.33 -11.45 16.07
CA GLU A 19 46.25 -10.43 15.63
C GLU A 19 46.89 -10.73 14.27
N ILE A 20 46.85 -9.78 13.33
CA ILE A 20 47.92 -9.55 12.33
C ILE A 20 47.86 -8.06 11.91
N LYS A 21 48.97 -7.35 12.15
CA LYS A 21 49.39 -6.02 11.64
C LYS A 21 48.27 -4.98 11.39
N LYS A 22 48.10 -4.07 12.36
CA LYS A 22 47.26 -2.86 12.29
C LYS A 22 47.80 -1.83 11.26
N THR A 23 47.72 -2.12 9.97
CA THR A 23 47.77 -1.06 8.95
C THR A 23 46.41 -0.34 8.92
N ARG A 24 46.43 0.98 8.66
CA ARG A 24 45.21 1.79 8.45
C ARG A 24 44.28 1.12 7.42
N GLU A 25 44.86 0.47 6.42
CA GLU A 25 44.17 -0.33 5.39
C GLU A 25 43.42 -1.55 5.95
N SER A 26 44.06 -2.36 6.80
CA SER A 26 43.41 -3.51 7.45
C SER A 26 42.23 -3.08 8.33
N ARG A 27 42.40 -1.99 9.10
CA ARG A 27 41.30 -1.41 9.88
C ARG A 27 40.19 -0.87 8.98
N TYR A 28 40.52 -0.22 7.88
CA TYR A 28 39.55 0.29 6.91
C TYR A 28 38.72 -0.84 6.28
N LEU A 29 39.36 -1.92 5.82
CA LEU A 29 38.65 -3.06 5.22
C LEU A 29 37.67 -3.71 6.22
N LYS A 30 38.10 -3.92 7.47
CA LYS A 30 37.21 -4.43 8.53
C LYS A 30 36.01 -3.51 8.79
N LEU A 31 36.23 -2.19 8.83
CA LEU A 31 35.13 -1.22 9.02
C LEU A 31 34.18 -1.20 7.82
N LYS A 32 34.71 -1.30 6.59
CA LYS A 32 33.93 -1.37 5.36
C LYS A 32 33.03 -2.62 5.32
N GLU A 33 33.56 -3.78 5.67
CA GLU A 33 32.76 -5.01 5.77
C GLU A 33 31.70 -4.92 6.86
N LYS A 34 32.07 -4.44 8.05
CA LYS A 34 31.13 -4.24 9.16
C LYS A 34 29.99 -3.30 8.76
N LEU A 35 30.31 -2.21 8.07
CA LEU A 35 29.31 -1.25 7.59
C LEU A 35 28.33 -1.91 6.60
N GLN A 36 28.81 -2.73 5.66
CA GLN A 36 27.96 -3.45 4.73
C GLN A 36 27.01 -4.42 5.44
N ILE A 37 27.48 -5.12 6.46
CA ILE A 37 26.65 -6.03 7.27
C ILE A 37 25.57 -5.23 8.00
N LEU A 38 25.94 -4.15 8.69
CA LEU A 38 25.00 -3.31 9.45
C LEU A 38 23.89 -2.72 8.56
N ILE A 39 24.22 -2.27 7.35
CA ILE A 39 23.21 -1.72 6.42
C ILE A 39 22.21 -2.81 5.95
N LYS A 40 22.70 -4.03 5.70
CA LYS A 40 21.84 -5.16 5.33
C LYS A 40 20.94 -5.59 6.49
N GLU A 41 21.50 -5.69 7.70
CA GLU A 41 20.75 -6.00 8.91
C GLU A 41 19.68 -4.94 9.21
N GLU A 42 20.02 -3.65 9.07
CA GLU A 42 19.05 -2.56 9.25
C GLU A 42 17.87 -2.68 8.28
N SER A 43 18.16 -2.97 7.01
CA SER A 43 17.13 -3.17 5.99
C SER A 43 16.26 -4.38 6.32
N TYR A 44 16.86 -5.51 6.68
CA TYR A 44 16.14 -6.71 7.09
C TYR A 44 15.23 -6.46 8.29
N ASN A 45 15.77 -5.86 9.37
CA ASN A 45 15.03 -5.58 10.59
C ASN A 45 13.81 -4.70 10.35
N LYS A 46 13.93 -3.68 9.48
CA LYS A 46 12.80 -2.83 9.12
C LYS A 46 11.76 -3.56 8.27
N ILE A 47 12.17 -4.46 7.36
CA ILE A 47 11.22 -5.29 6.60
C ILE A 47 10.47 -6.24 7.54
N GLU A 48 11.18 -6.88 8.47
CA GLU A 48 10.56 -7.77 9.44
C GLU A 48 9.60 -7.02 10.37
N THR A 49 9.99 -5.83 10.81
CA THR A 49 9.12 -4.92 11.57
C THR A 49 7.83 -4.61 10.78
N ALA A 50 7.94 -4.35 9.47
CA ALA A 50 6.77 -4.12 8.62
C ALA A 50 5.83 -5.33 8.53
N ARG A 51 6.38 -6.55 8.45
CA ARG A 51 5.60 -7.80 8.42
C ARG A 51 4.87 -8.04 9.74
N ILE A 52 5.57 -7.89 10.88
CA ILE A 52 4.99 -8.04 12.21
C ILE A 52 3.85 -7.05 12.43
N LEU A 53 4.07 -5.76 12.11
CA LEU A 53 3.05 -4.72 12.25
C LEU A 53 1.81 -5.00 11.39
N LYS A 54 2.02 -5.48 10.15
CA LYS A 54 0.92 -5.88 9.26
C LYS A 54 0.14 -7.06 9.85
N GLU A 55 0.82 -8.10 10.30
CA GLU A 55 0.19 -9.30 10.86
C GLU A 55 -0.64 -8.98 12.12
N ILE A 56 -0.10 -8.18 13.04
CA ILE A 56 -0.82 -7.72 14.23
C ILE A 56 -2.05 -6.90 13.85
N ASN A 57 -1.95 -6.02 12.84
CA ASN A 57 -3.06 -5.21 12.38
C ASN A 57 -4.15 -6.04 11.69
N ASP A 58 -3.77 -6.91 10.76
CA ASP A 58 -4.68 -7.72 9.95
C ASP A 58 -5.48 -8.70 10.82
N ASN A 59 -4.82 -9.34 11.78
CA ASN A 59 -5.45 -10.30 12.69
C ASN A 59 -6.01 -9.68 13.97
N LYS A 60 -5.83 -8.36 14.15
CA LYS A 60 -6.25 -7.61 15.35
C LYS A 60 -5.68 -8.16 16.67
N TYR A 61 -4.45 -8.69 16.66
CA TYR A 61 -3.83 -9.28 17.86
C TYR A 61 -3.66 -8.29 19.01
N TYR A 62 -3.63 -6.98 18.72
CA TYR A 62 -3.61 -5.93 19.75
C TYR A 62 -4.79 -5.99 20.74
N VAL A 63 -5.88 -6.69 20.42
CA VAL A 63 -7.02 -6.89 21.34
C VAL A 63 -6.66 -7.81 22.51
N ILE A 64 -5.67 -8.69 22.34
CA ILE A 64 -5.18 -9.60 23.40
C ILE A 64 -4.67 -8.79 24.60
N ASP A 65 -3.95 -7.70 24.32
CA ASP A 65 -3.46 -6.74 25.31
C ASP A 65 -4.52 -5.66 25.67
N LYS A 66 -5.78 -5.89 25.30
CA LYS A 66 -6.93 -5.00 25.59
C LYS A 66 -6.84 -3.60 24.98
N TYR A 67 -6.03 -3.40 23.92
CA TYR A 67 -6.04 -2.12 23.20
C TYR A 67 -7.35 -1.91 22.43
N LYS A 68 -7.90 -0.70 22.50
CA LYS A 68 -9.14 -0.32 21.79
C LYS A 68 -8.98 -0.30 20.26
N SER A 69 -7.77 -0.05 19.77
CA SER A 69 -7.47 -0.04 18.33
C SER A 69 -5.98 -0.25 18.09
N PHE A 70 -5.62 -0.66 16.86
CA PHE A 70 -4.23 -0.75 16.43
C PHE A 70 -3.45 0.56 16.65
N GLY A 71 -4.13 1.69 16.44
CA GLY A 71 -3.56 3.02 16.68
C GLY A 71 -3.25 3.33 18.14
N HIS A 72 -3.91 2.66 19.10
CA HIS A 72 -3.53 2.75 20.52
C HIS A 72 -2.33 1.86 20.81
N PHE A 73 -2.34 0.62 20.31
CA PHE A 73 -1.23 -0.33 20.45
C PHE A 73 0.12 0.26 20.02
N ILE A 74 0.17 0.90 18.85
CA ILE A 74 1.45 1.42 18.32
C ILE A 74 2.00 2.63 19.09
N LYS A 75 1.22 3.28 19.94
CA LYS A 75 1.70 4.44 20.73
C LYS A 75 2.79 4.03 21.71
N ASP A 76 2.79 2.78 22.15
CA ASP A 76 3.68 2.27 23.19
C ASP A 76 5.10 1.95 22.67
N TYR A 77 5.29 1.95 21.34
CA TYR A 77 6.55 1.52 20.70
C TYR A 77 7.42 2.68 20.19
N ASN A 78 7.09 3.94 20.51
CA ASN A 78 7.82 5.13 20.03
C ASN A 78 7.96 5.20 18.48
N ILE A 79 7.02 4.62 17.74
CA ILE A 79 6.99 4.69 16.27
C ILE A 79 5.91 5.67 15.85
N ALA A 80 6.27 6.65 15.02
CA ALA A 80 5.30 7.57 14.44
C ALA A 80 4.22 6.79 13.66
N LYS A 81 2.94 7.13 13.90
CA LYS A 81 1.79 6.49 13.25
C LYS A 81 1.90 6.48 11.73
N THR A 82 2.42 7.55 11.13
CA THR A 82 2.65 7.66 9.67
C THR A 82 3.67 6.62 9.17
N THR A 83 4.77 6.42 9.91
CA THR A 83 5.78 5.41 9.62
C THR A 83 5.20 4.00 9.68
N VAL A 84 4.39 3.70 10.71
CA VAL A 84 3.72 2.40 10.84
C VAL A 84 2.88 2.08 9.61
N TYR A 85 2.02 3.00 9.17
CA TYR A 85 1.17 2.73 7.99
C TYR A 85 1.99 2.61 6.70
N ARG A 86 3.11 3.33 6.59
CA ARG A 86 4.05 3.15 5.47
C ARG A 86 4.70 1.77 5.49
N TYR A 87 5.06 1.25 6.66
CA TYR A 87 5.59 -0.09 6.81
C TYR A 87 4.55 -1.16 6.48
N ILE A 88 3.31 -1.00 6.91
CA ILE A 88 2.21 -1.90 6.50
C ILE A 88 2.05 -1.91 4.97
N LYS A 89 2.07 -0.74 4.32
CA LYS A 89 2.04 -0.63 2.85
C LYS A 89 3.23 -1.33 2.19
N LEU A 90 4.43 -1.18 2.76
CA LEU A 90 5.64 -1.85 2.28
C LEU A 90 5.46 -3.38 2.31
N ALA A 91 5.00 -3.93 3.43
CA ALA A 91 4.76 -5.37 3.57
C ALA A 91 3.74 -5.87 2.54
N ILE A 92 2.63 -5.16 2.33
CA ILE A 92 1.65 -5.49 1.27
C ILE A 92 2.29 -5.43 -0.12
N GLY A 93 3.14 -4.44 -0.39
CA GLY A 93 3.85 -4.29 -1.64
C GLY A 93 4.81 -5.45 -1.92
N ILE A 94 5.47 -5.96 -0.87
CA ILE A 94 6.33 -7.14 -0.94
C ILE A 94 5.48 -8.41 -1.18
N ASP A 95 4.42 -8.63 -0.39
CA ASP A 95 3.54 -9.80 -0.51
C ASP A 95 2.87 -9.90 -1.90
N SER A 96 2.56 -8.75 -2.50
CA SER A 96 1.97 -8.66 -3.84
C SER A 96 2.99 -8.71 -4.99
N GLY A 97 4.29 -8.81 -4.69
CA GLY A 97 5.37 -8.82 -5.68
C GLY A 97 5.62 -7.48 -6.37
N LYS A 98 4.99 -6.38 -5.92
CA LYS A 98 5.23 -5.02 -6.44
C LYS A 98 6.59 -4.47 -6.04
N ILE A 99 7.15 -4.96 -4.94
CA ILE A 99 8.47 -4.60 -4.43
C ILE A 99 9.25 -5.88 -4.14
N ASN A 100 10.49 -5.96 -4.63
CA ASN A 100 11.42 -7.04 -4.31
C ASN A 100 12.36 -6.62 -3.17
N TYR A 101 12.78 -7.57 -2.34
CA TYR A 101 13.83 -7.43 -1.33
C TYR A 101 15.13 -6.86 -1.90
N GLU A 102 15.54 -7.28 -3.09
CA GLU A 102 16.78 -6.77 -3.72
C GLU A 102 16.73 -5.26 -3.96
N LEU A 103 15.58 -4.74 -4.37
CA LEU A 103 15.36 -3.31 -4.55
C LEU A 103 15.53 -2.55 -3.23
N ILE A 104 15.00 -3.11 -2.15
CA ILE A 104 15.11 -2.52 -0.81
C ILE A 104 16.57 -2.53 -0.34
N LEU A 105 17.30 -3.63 -0.57
CA LEU A 105 18.71 -3.74 -0.19
C LEU A 105 19.60 -2.77 -0.97
N GLN A 106 19.29 -2.51 -2.24
CA GLN A 106 20.09 -1.64 -3.11
C GLN A 106 19.75 -0.15 -2.96
N LYS A 107 18.47 0.19 -2.78
CA LYS A 107 17.97 1.58 -2.83
C LYS A 107 17.39 2.07 -1.51
N GLY A 108 17.21 1.18 -0.54
CA GLY A 108 16.65 1.47 0.77
C GLY A 108 15.12 1.46 0.80
N ILE A 109 14.60 1.39 2.04
CA ILE A 109 13.16 1.30 2.31
C ILE A 109 12.39 2.55 1.91
N TYR A 110 12.97 3.73 2.10
CA TYR A 110 12.32 4.98 1.74
C TYR A 110 12.01 5.05 0.24
N TYR A 111 12.96 4.62 -0.59
CA TYR A 111 12.78 4.55 -2.04
C TYR A 111 11.69 3.54 -2.42
N ALA A 112 11.67 2.37 -1.80
CA ALA A 112 10.63 1.37 -2.03
C ALA A 112 9.23 1.87 -1.63
N ILE A 113 9.11 2.58 -0.50
CA ILE A 113 7.86 3.23 -0.08
C ILE A 113 7.46 4.31 -1.07
N GLN A 114 8.40 5.13 -1.55
CA GLN A 114 8.13 6.18 -2.53
C GLN A 114 7.63 5.59 -3.86
N ILE A 115 8.18 4.45 -4.31
CA ILE A 115 7.66 3.73 -5.47
C ILE A 115 6.22 3.30 -5.23
N LEU A 116 5.89 2.77 -4.05
CA LEU A 116 4.53 2.37 -3.73
C LEU A 116 3.58 3.57 -3.64
N GLU A 117 4.03 4.70 -3.09
CA GLU A 117 3.25 5.93 -2.97
C GLU A 117 3.03 6.57 -4.36
N ASN A 118 4.06 6.60 -5.21
CA ASN A 118 3.98 7.14 -6.57
C ASN A 118 3.19 6.20 -7.50
N ASN A 119 3.39 4.89 -7.42
CA ASN A 119 2.59 3.92 -8.16
C ASN A 119 1.17 3.78 -7.57
N SER A 120 0.90 4.23 -6.34
CA SER A 120 -0.48 4.34 -5.83
C SER A 120 -1.26 5.52 -6.44
N ILE A 121 -0.58 6.44 -7.15
CA ILE A 121 -1.22 7.40 -8.04
C ILE A 121 -1.77 6.68 -9.29
N ILE A 122 -1.27 5.48 -9.62
CA ILE A 122 -1.69 4.65 -10.76
C ILE A 122 -1.71 3.15 -10.37
N ALA A 123 -2.66 2.73 -9.53
CA ALA A 123 -3.26 1.38 -9.48
C ALA A 123 -3.75 1.00 -8.07
N ASN A 124 -4.97 1.45 -7.75
CA ASN A 124 -5.87 0.74 -6.87
C ASN A 124 -7.11 0.36 -7.69
N PRO A 125 -7.32 -0.93 -8.06
CA PRO A 125 -8.60 -1.37 -8.61
C PRO A 125 -9.72 -1.42 -7.55
N LYS A 126 -9.39 -1.17 -6.26
CA LYS A 126 -10.34 -1.08 -5.14
C LYS A 126 -10.51 0.31 -4.53
N SER A 127 -9.82 1.34 -5.02
CA SER A 127 -10.29 2.71 -4.76
C SER A 127 -11.44 2.92 -5.71
N MET A 128 -12.64 2.62 -5.22
CA MET A 128 -13.89 3.04 -5.81
C MET A 128 -13.73 4.44 -6.40
N LEU A 129 -14.39 4.65 -7.52
CA LEU A 129 -14.61 5.92 -8.16
C LEU A 129 -15.25 6.93 -7.15
N ASN A 130 -14.49 7.43 -6.18
CA ASN A 130 -14.89 8.52 -5.29
C ASN A 130 -14.70 9.86 -6.02
N LYS A 131 -14.97 9.88 -7.33
CA LYS A 131 -15.19 11.10 -8.09
C LYS A 131 -16.66 11.43 -7.87
N SER A 132 -16.93 12.44 -7.06
CA SER A 132 -18.29 12.97 -6.91
C SER A 132 -18.78 13.41 -8.29
N PHE A 133 -19.74 12.67 -8.84
CA PHE A 133 -20.44 13.05 -10.06
C PHE A 133 -21.57 14.00 -9.66
N ARG A 134 -21.47 15.27 -10.07
CA ARG A 134 -22.50 16.28 -9.81
C ARG A 134 -23.32 16.48 -11.08
N ILE A 135 -24.60 16.15 -11.02
CA ILE A 135 -25.56 16.40 -12.09
C ILE A 135 -26.40 17.62 -11.69
N LYS A 136 -26.61 18.55 -12.62
CA LYS A 136 -27.63 19.59 -12.47
C LYS A 136 -28.96 19.05 -13.01
N ILE A 137 -29.98 19.01 -12.16
CA ILE A 137 -31.33 18.58 -12.53
C ILE A 137 -32.23 19.81 -12.36
N GLU A 138 -32.80 20.28 -13.46
CA GLU A 138 -33.63 21.50 -13.49
C GLU A 138 -35.10 21.20 -13.12
N ASP A 139 -35.57 19.98 -13.34
CA ASP A 139 -36.91 19.55 -12.97
C ASP A 139 -36.99 19.11 -11.50
N GLU A 140 -37.79 19.81 -10.71
CA GLU A 140 -37.92 19.63 -9.25
C GLU A 140 -38.42 18.24 -8.87
N LYS A 141 -39.43 17.72 -9.58
CA LYS A 141 -40.00 16.39 -9.32
C LYS A 141 -38.98 15.28 -9.57
N SER A 142 -38.24 15.38 -10.67
CA SER A 142 -37.16 14.45 -10.99
C SER A 142 -36.03 14.55 -9.97
N PHE A 143 -35.68 15.76 -9.52
CA PHE A 143 -34.65 15.97 -8.51
C PHE A 143 -35.00 15.27 -7.19
N ASP A 144 -36.21 15.48 -6.67
CA ASP A 144 -36.65 14.86 -5.41
C ASP A 144 -36.68 13.33 -5.48
N PHE A 145 -37.14 12.79 -6.60
CA PHE A 145 -37.12 11.35 -6.84
C PHE A 145 -35.70 10.79 -6.79
N TYR A 146 -34.76 11.36 -7.54
CA TYR A 146 -33.39 10.85 -7.60
C TYR A 146 -32.60 11.08 -6.30
N LYS A 147 -32.84 12.21 -5.64
CA LYS A 147 -32.24 12.54 -4.33
C LYS A 147 -32.66 11.54 -3.25
N SER A 148 -33.92 11.10 -3.27
CA SER A 148 -34.45 10.13 -2.30
C SER A 148 -34.06 8.68 -2.63
N ASN A 149 -33.57 8.41 -3.85
CA ASN A 149 -33.32 7.05 -4.36
C ASN A 149 -31.88 6.85 -4.88
N THR A 150 -30.88 7.41 -4.20
CA THR A 150 -29.48 7.40 -4.65
C THR A 150 -28.90 6.02 -4.95
N ASN A 151 -29.21 5.02 -4.13
CA ASN A 151 -28.77 3.63 -4.36
C ASN A 151 -29.38 3.03 -5.63
N PHE A 152 -30.67 3.30 -5.87
CA PHE A 152 -31.36 2.88 -7.08
C PHE A 152 -30.78 3.56 -8.33
N VAL A 153 -30.48 4.88 -8.25
CA VAL A 153 -29.84 5.59 -9.35
C VAL A 153 -28.47 5.00 -9.69
N SER A 154 -27.67 4.67 -8.66
CA SER A 154 -26.38 4.01 -8.84
C SER A 154 -26.53 2.66 -9.56
N PHE A 155 -27.50 1.84 -9.12
CA PHE A 155 -27.83 0.57 -9.77
C PHE A 155 -28.30 0.78 -11.22
N LEU A 156 -29.24 1.70 -11.45
CA LEU A 156 -29.80 2.01 -12.77
C LEU A 156 -28.72 2.42 -13.77
N LEU A 157 -27.79 3.30 -13.37
CA LEU A 157 -26.69 3.73 -14.25
C LEU A 157 -25.76 2.57 -14.63
N LYS A 158 -25.52 1.64 -13.69
CA LYS A 158 -24.74 0.44 -13.95
C LYS A 158 -25.47 -0.49 -14.92
N GLU A 159 -26.74 -0.79 -14.66
CA GLU A 159 -27.58 -1.67 -15.48
C GLU A 159 -27.73 -1.14 -16.92
N LEU A 160 -27.90 0.18 -17.07
CA LEU A 160 -27.98 0.82 -18.40
C LEU A 160 -26.69 0.68 -19.19
N TYR A 161 -25.54 0.78 -18.51
CA TYR A 161 -24.24 0.74 -19.16
C TYR A 161 -23.81 -0.68 -19.55
N TYR A 162 -24.03 -1.66 -18.68
CA TYR A 162 -23.58 -3.04 -18.93
C TYR A 162 -24.60 -3.83 -19.73
N ASP A 163 -25.88 -3.78 -19.34
CA ASP A 163 -26.87 -4.76 -19.80
C ASP A 163 -27.91 -4.17 -20.77
N ASN A 164 -28.06 -2.83 -20.80
CA ASN A 164 -29.08 -2.15 -21.62
C ASN A 164 -28.50 -1.09 -22.59
N GLN A 165 -27.36 -1.38 -23.21
CA GLN A 165 -26.63 -0.44 -24.08
C GLN A 165 -27.43 0.10 -25.27
N LYS A 166 -28.33 -0.71 -25.85
CA LYS A 166 -29.18 -0.28 -26.97
C LYS A 166 -30.14 0.83 -26.54
N LEU A 167 -30.77 0.68 -25.39
CA LEU A 167 -31.64 1.69 -24.81
C LEU A 167 -30.85 2.96 -24.47
N LEU A 168 -29.68 2.80 -23.84
CA LEU A 168 -28.78 3.91 -23.52
C LEU A 168 -28.38 4.71 -24.79
N LYS A 169 -28.04 4.01 -25.88
CA LYS A 169 -27.71 4.63 -27.17
C LYS A 169 -28.88 5.41 -27.75
N ASN A 170 -30.10 4.86 -27.69
CA ASN A 170 -31.30 5.56 -28.18
C ASN A 170 -31.59 6.84 -27.38
N ILE A 171 -31.46 6.78 -26.05
CA ILE A 171 -31.64 7.95 -25.17
C ILE A 171 -30.58 9.01 -25.49
N LYS A 172 -29.32 8.60 -25.68
CA LYS A 172 -28.23 9.51 -26.06
C LYS A 172 -28.49 10.20 -27.40
N ASN A 173 -28.89 9.44 -28.43
CA ASN A 173 -29.23 10.00 -29.74
C ASN A 173 -30.37 11.02 -29.65
N LYS A 174 -31.41 10.75 -28.84
CA LYS A 174 -32.50 11.70 -28.60
C LYS A 174 -32.00 12.99 -27.95
N TYR A 175 -31.12 12.88 -26.95
CA TYR A 175 -30.49 14.02 -26.29
C TYR A 175 -29.66 14.87 -27.27
N ASP A 176 -28.80 14.23 -28.07
CA ASP A 176 -27.94 14.93 -29.03
C ASP A 176 -28.78 15.65 -30.12
N ASN A 177 -29.86 15.03 -30.58
CA ASN A 177 -30.79 15.66 -31.54
C ASN A 177 -31.52 16.88 -30.96
N LEU A 178 -31.82 16.90 -29.66
CA LEU A 178 -32.42 18.06 -28.98
C LEU A 178 -31.40 19.17 -28.79
N ARG A 179 -30.13 18.83 -28.56
CA ARG A 179 -29.03 19.78 -28.43
C ARG A 179 -28.68 20.45 -29.75
N ASN A 180 -28.74 19.71 -30.87
CA ASN A 180 -28.44 20.23 -32.22
C ASN A 180 -29.57 21.08 -32.83
N LYS A 181 -30.72 21.18 -32.15
CA LYS A 181 -31.85 22.03 -32.56
C LYS A 181 -31.94 23.35 -31.80
N LYS A 182 -31.03 23.59 -30.85
CA LYS A 182 -30.82 24.89 -30.20
C LYS A 182 -29.63 25.58 -30.84
#